data_AF-A0A2T4KD38-F1
#
_entry.id   AF-A0A2T4KD38-F1
#
_cell.length_a   1.000
_cell.length_b   1.000
_cell.length_c   1.000
_cell.angle_alpha   90.00
_cell.angle_beta   90.00
_cell.angle_gamma   90.00
#
_symmetry.space_group_name_H-M   'P 1'
#
loop_
_entity.id
_entity.type
_entity.pdbx_description
1 polymer ?
#
loop_
_entity_poly.entity_id
_entity_poly.type
_entity_poly.pdbx_seq_one_letter_code
_entity_poly.pdbx_strand_id
1 'polypeptide(L)'
;MKNRKNWYSTLYYLFIILLIIGIVLVAFVIYKTREEKKNHSSDYYSNFQDLKKHTTEGEDWRVKTKNRKNNHILITAIHGGGIEPGTTELARRISNIGKYDYYTFEGLLPDHNEQLHITSTVFDEPTLLKMLKHTDETISIHGYAGEDPIVYVGGKDKKLANSINRSLKDKGFTIQKSPKGVEATSDENIINRHNDNGVQLELTTGQRALFFKNKNLDQKTRSDSDNYTKTFYKFARAVDEGIKDAQ
;
A
#
# COMPACT_ATOMS: atom_id res chain seq x y z
N MET A 1 58.17 -11.35 46.07
CA MET A 1 56.84 -10.73 45.87
C MET A 1 56.38 -11.00 44.44
N LYS A 2 55.49 -11.97 44.23
CA LYS A 2 54.95 -12.33 42.91
C LYS A 2 53.46 -12.01 42.93
N ASN A 3 53.02 -11.07 42.08
CA ASN A 3 51.62 -10.66 41.91
C ASN A 3 50.73 -11.89 41.74
N ARG A 4 50.02 -12.31 42.80
CA ARG A 4 48.91 -13.25 42.68
C ARG A 4 47.78 -12.47 42.02
N LYS A 5 47.76 -12.50 40.68
CA LYS A 5 46.68 -11.97 39.83
C LYS A 5 45.36 -12.43 40.45
N ASN A 6 44.48 -11.47 40.76
CA ASN A 6 43.25 -11.69 41.52
C ASN A 6 42.25 -12.48 40.64
N TRP A 7 42.47 -13.78 40.53
CA TRP A 7 41.79 -14.67 39.59
C TRP A 7 40.27 -14.69 39.83
N TYR A 8 39.85 -14.47 41.07
CA TYR A 8 38.46 -14.34 41.46
C TYR A 8 37.78 -13.09 40.89
N SER A 9 38.46 -11.93 40.80
CA SER A 9 37.87 -10.74 40.18
C SER A 9 37.76 -10.91 38.67
N THR A 10 38.77 -11.51 38.03
CA THR A 10 38.72 -11.83 36.60
C THR A 10 37.58 -12.79 36.27
N LEU A 11 37.39 -13.86 37.06
CA LEU A 11 36.28 -14.81 36.89
C LEU A 11 34.91 -14.14 37.14
N TYR A 12 34.82 -13.25 38.12
CA TYR A 12 33.60 -12.48 38.39
C TYR A 12 33.22 -11.57 37.22
N TYR A 13 34.18 -10.83 36.66
CA TYR A 13 33.92 -10.00 35.48
C TYR A 13 33.62 -10.83 34.22
N LEU A 14 34.28 -11.97 34.03
CA LEU A 14 33.95 -12.91 32.95
C LEU A 14 32.52 -13.44 33.07
N PHE A 15 32.09 -13.78 34.29
CA PHE A 15 30.72 -14.21 34.55
C PHE A 15 29.70 -13.09 34.25
N ILE A 16 29.95 -11.85 34.67
CA ILE A 16 29.08 -10.70 34.34
C ILE A 16 29.02 -10.46 32.83
N ILE A 17 30.16 -10.53 32.13
CA ILE A 17 30.19 -10.34 30.67
C ILE A 17 29.34 -11.40 29.97
N LEU A 18 29.46 -12.67 30.37
CA LEU A 18 28.65 -13.76 29.83
C LEU A 18 27.15 -13.58 30.12
N LEU A 19 26.81 -13.10 31.33
CA LEU A 19 25.43 -12.78 31.70
C LEU A 19 24.85 -11.67 30.80
N ILE A 20 25.61 -10.59 30.58
CA ILE A 20 25.19 -9.46 29.72
C ILE A 20 25.02 -9.93 28.27
N ILE A 21 25.96 -10.72 27.74
CA ILE A 21 25.85 -11.29 26.38
C ILE A 21 24.58 -12.14 26.26
N GLY A 22 24.28 -12.98 27.26
CA GLY A 22 23.06 -13.77 27.30
C GLY A 22 21.80 -12.92 27.26
N ILE A 23 21.74 -11.83 28.05
CA ILE A 23 20.61 -10.89 28.05
C ILE A 23 20.44 -10.21 26.68
N VAL A 24 21.54 -9.76 26.07
CA VAL A 24 21.51 -9.11 24.75
C VAL A 24 21.04 -10.09 23.67
N LEU A 25 21.51 -11.34 23.69
CA LEU A 25 21.06 -12.38 22.76
C LEU A 25 19.56 -12.68 22.92
N VAL A 26 19.08 -12.80 24.16
CA VAL A 26 17.65 -12.98 24.43
C VAL A 26 16.83 -11.78 23.96
N ALA A 27 17.27 -10.56 24.23
CA ALA A 27 16.61 -9.35 23.75
C ALA A 27 16.60 -9.28 22.21
N PHE A 28 17.68 -9.68 21.54
CA PHE A 28 17.78 -9.75 20.08
C PHE A 28 16.83 -10.80 19.49
N VAL A 29 16.74 -11.99 20.10
CA VAL A 29 15.78 -13.02 19.69
C VAL A 29 14.35 -12.52 19.88
N ILE A 30 14.02 -11.94 21.03
CA ILE A 30 12.68 -11.36 21.29
C ILE A 30 12.36 -10.24 20.29
N TYR A 31 13.32 -9.37 19.98
CA TYR A 31 13.19 -8.33 18.97
C TYR A 31 12.85 -8.93 17.60
N LYS A 32 13.64 -9.92 17.15
CA LYS A 32 13.42 -10.61 15.87
C LYS A 32 12.09 -11.33 15.80
N THR A 33 11.71 -12.06 16.85
CA THR A 33 10.42 -12.75 16.91
C THR A 33 9.24 -11.77 16.93
N ARG A 34 9.40 -10.59 17.55
CA ARG A 34 8.38 -9.53 17.54
C ARG A 34 8.27 -8.83 16.19
N GLU A 35 9.38 -8.62 15.48
CA GLU A 35 9.37 -8.16 14.08
C GLU A 35 8.65 -9.16 13.17
N GLU A 36 9.01 -10.45 13.25
CA GLU A 36 8.36 -11.50 12.46
C GLU A 36 6.85 -11.58 12.73
N LYS A 37 6.43 -11.56 14.00
CA LYS A 37 4.99 -11.56 14.36
C LYS A 37 4.25 -10.30 13.93
N LYS A 38 4.90 -9.13 13.86
CA LYS A 38 4.28 -7.91 13.31
C LYS A 38 4.09 -8.00 11.79
N ASN A 39 4.93 -8.77 11.11
CA ASN A 39 4.97 -8.87 9.65
C ASN A 39 4.21 -10.08 9.09
N HIS A 40 3.57 -10.90 9.93
CA HIS A 40 2.69 -11.95 9.43
C HIS A 40 1.36 -11.34 8.96
N SER A 41 1.39 -10.84 7.74
CA SER A 41 0.19 -10.79 6.91
C SER A 41 -0.35 -12.20 6.69
N SER A 42 -1.66 -12.35 6.52
CA SER A 42 -2.26 -13.61 6.05
C SER A 42 -2.04 -13.85 4.55
N ASP A 43 -1.21 -13.02 3.91
CA ASP A 43 -0.85 -13.13 2.50
C ASP A 43 -0.11 -14.43 2.22
N TYR A 44 -0.29 -14.93 1.00
CA TYR A 44 0.37 -16.14 0.50
C TYR A 44 1.88 -15.95 0.36
N TYR A 45 2.32 -14.73 0.04
CA TYR A 45 3.71 -14.39 -0.15
C TYR A 45 4.16 -13.35 0.86
N SER A 46 5.37 -13.53 1.38
CA SER A 46 5.92 -12.65 2.42
C SER A 46 6.40 -11.28 1.91
N ASN A 47 6.69 -11.18 0.60
CA ASN A 47 7.13 -9.97 -0.11
C ASN A 47 7.13 -10.22 -1.64
N PHE A 48 7.49 -9.23 -2.44
CA PHE A 48 7.51 -9.35 -3.90
C PHE A 48 8.56 -10.35 -4.40
N GLN A 49 9.72 -10.46 -3.75
CA GLN A 49 10.73 -11.45 -4.15
C GLN A 49 10.25 -12.89 -3.94
N ASP A 50 9.46 -13.13 -2.90
CA ASP A 50 8.84 -14.41 -2.62
C ASP A 50 7.75 -14.74 -3.66
N LEU A 51 6.87 -13.78 -3.96
CA LEU A 51 5.88 -13.90 -5.03
C LEU A 51 6.54 -14.24 -6.38
N LYS A 52 7.60 -13.52 -6.74
CA LYS A 52 8.32 -13.70 -8.01
C LYS A 52 8.99 -15.08 -8.16
N LYS A 53 9.32 -15.77 -7.06
CA LYS A 53 9.88 -17.13 -7.12
C LYS A 53 8.85 -18.18 -7.54
N HIS A 54 7.56 -17.88 -7.34
CA HIS A 54 6.47 -18.85 -7.49
C HIS A 54 5.50 -18.48 -8.62
N THR A 55 5.73 -17.37 -9.33
CA THR A 55 4.83 -16.82 -10.34
C THR A 55 5.62 -16.24 -11.52
N THR A 56 4.93 -16.01 -12.63
CA THR A 56 5.53 -15.53 -13.89
C THR A 56 4.96 -14.16 -14.29
N GLU A 57 5.86 -13.18 -14.49
CA GLU A 57 5.47 -11.87 -15.04
C GLU A 57 4.92 -12.02 -16.46
N GLY A 58 3.83 -11.32 -16.76
CA GLY A 58 3.12 -11.36 -18.03
C GLY A 58 2.04 -12.45 -18.11
N GLU A 59 2.12 -13.48 -17.25
CA GLU A 59 1.13 -14.55 -17.15
C GLU A 59 0.26 -14.39 -15.89
N ASP A 60 0.89 -14.33 -14.72
CA ASP A 60 0.18 -14.27 -13.43
C ASP A 60 -0.01 -12.83 -12.95
N TRP A 61 0.95 -11.97 -13.23
CA TRP A 61 0.94 -10.57 -12.85
C TRP A 61 1.72 -9.70 -13.83
N ARG A 62 1.52 -8.38 -13.78
CA ARG A 62 2.40 -7.42 -14.48
C ARG A 62 2.46 -6.09 -13.77
N VAL A 63 3.54 -5.36 -14.00
CA VAL A 63 3.66 -3.95 -13.62
C VAL A 63 3.35 -3.05 -14.82
N LYS A 64 2.58 -1.98 -14.59
CA LYS A 64 2.45 -0.89 -15.56
C LYS A 64 2.77 0.44 -14.91
N THR A 65 3.51 1.27 -15.64
CA THR A 65 3.89 2.60 -15.17
C THR A 65 3.68 3.68 -16.23
N LYS A 66 3.65 4.93 -15.78
CA LYS A 66 3.72 6.10 -16.65
C LYS A 66 4.36 7.26 -15.90
N ASN A 67 5.47 7.77 -16.41
CA ASN A 67 6.12 8.96 -15.88
C ASN A 67 5.69 10.19 -16.70
N ARG A 68 5.46 11.31 -16.03
CA ARG A 68 5.04 12.59 -16.57
C ARG A 68 6.12 13.61 -16.24
N LYS A 69 6.49 14.44 -17.22
CA LYS A 69 7.54 15.45 -17.01
C LYS A 69 7.09 16.46 -15.95
N ASN A 70 8.00 16.78 -15.03
CA ASN A 70 7.83 17.80 -13.98
C ASN A 70 6.62 17.56 -13.06
N ASN A 71 6.29 16.29 -12.79
CA ASN A 71 5.28 15.94 -11.80
C ASN A 71 5.91 15.14 -10.67
N HIS A 72 5.56 15.48 -9.44
CA HIS A 72 6.03 14.81 -8.23
C HIS A 72 4.89 14.12 -7.47
N ILE A 73 3.72 13.98 -8.10
CA ILE A 73 2.58 13.27 -7.53
C ILE A 73 2.44 11.92 -8.23
N LEU A 74 2.36 10.85 -7.44
CA LEU A 74 2.17 9.48 -7.90
C LEU A 74 0.78 8.97 -7.54
N ILE A 75 0.05 8.46 -8.53
CA ILE A 75 -1.14 7.63 -8.30
C ILE A 75 -0.77 6.17 -8.45
N THR A 76 -0.98 5.38 -7.41
CA THR A 76 -0.60 3.97 -7.39
C THR A 76 -1.78 3.05 -7.03
N ALA A 77 -1.74 1.82 -7.55
CA ALA A 77 -2.60 0.71 -7.14
C ALA A 77 -1.73 -0.56 -7.07
N ILE A 78 -1.24 -0.88 -5.87
CA ILE A 78 -0.37 -2.06 -5.64
C ILE A 78 -1.15 -3.39 -5.67
N HIS A 79 -2.48 -3.30 -5.64
CA HIS A 79 -3.41 -4.43 -5.72
C HIS A 79 -4.34 -4.27 -6.93
N GLY A 80 -3.74 -4.02 -8.09
CA GLY A 80 -4.43 -3.84 -9.35
C GLY A 80 -4.93 -5.12 -10.01
N GLY A 81 -5.54 -4.97 -11.18
CA GLY A 81 -5.99 -6.08 -12.02
C GLY A 81 -7.14 -6.84 -11.38
N GLY A 82 -6.92 -8.13 -11.12
CA GLY A 82 -7.88 -9.00 -10.42
C GLY A 82 -7.79 -8.98 -8.90
N ILE A 83 -6.72 -8.43 -8.30
CA ILE A 83 -6.46 -8.50 -6.86
C ILE A 83 -7.53 -7.72 -6.09
N GLU A 84 -7.67 -6.42 -6.38
CA GLU A 84 -8.77 -5.59 -5.91
C GLU A 84 -9.47 -4.93 -7.12
N PRO A 85 -10.45 -5.62 -7.74
CA PRO A 85 -11.01 -5.21 -9.03
C PRO A 85 -11.49 -3.75 -9.09
N GLY A 86 -11.04 -2.98 -10.09
CA GLY A 86 -11.42 -1.58 -10.27
C GLY A 86 -10.38 -0.55 -9.84
N THR A 87 -9.38 -0.93 -9.04
CA THR A 87 -8.32 -0.02 -8.55
C THR A 87 -7.41 0.45 -9.69
N THR A 88 -6.97 -0.47 -10.56
CA THR A 88 -6.18 -0.15 -11.77
C THR A 88 -6.88 0.87 -12.66
N GLU A 89 -8.16 0.63 -12.98
CA GLU A 89 -8.93 1.52 -13.84
C GLU A 89 -9.02 2.92 -13.24
N LEU A 90 -9.33 3.00 -11.93
CA LEU A 90 -9.47 4.26 -11.23
C LEU A 90 -8.14 5.02 -11.11
N ALA A 91 -7.07 4.35 -10.66
CA ALA A 91 -5.74 4.93 -10.54
C ALA A 91 -5.25 5.49 -11.89
N ARG A 92 -5.44 4.71 -12.98
CA ARG A 92 -5.11 5.14 -14.34
C ARG A 92 -5.93 6.35 -14.77
N ARG A 93 -7.22 6.41 -14.42
CA ARG A 93 -8.07 7.56 -14.76
C ARG A 93 -7.63 8.83 -14.04
N ILE A 94 -7.40 8.75 -12.74
CA ILE A 94 -6.94 9.89 -11.91
C ILE A 94 -5.60 10.40 -12.43
N SER A 95 -4.62 9.51 -12.66
CA SER A 95 -3.34 9.90 -13.25
C SER A 95 -3.51 10.60 -14.62
N ASN A 96 -4.40 10.11 -15.47
CA ASN A 96 -4.57 10.69 -16.79
C ASN A 96 -5.18 12.09 -16.78
N ILE A 97 -6.16 12.37 -15.89
CA ILE A 97 -6.80 13.69 -15.81
C ILE A 97 -5.90 14.73 -15.15
N GLY A 98 -5.18 14.35 -14.09
CA GLY A 98 -4.27 15.25 -13.37
C GLY A 98 -2.86 15.31 -13.96
N LYS A 99 -2.57 14.46 -14.94
CA LYS A 99 -1.24 14.28 -15.56
C LYS A 99 -0.18 13.89 -14.52
N TYR A 100 -0.57 13.08 -13.54
CA TYR A 100 0.28 12.51 -12.48
C TYR A 100 1.06 11.29 -12.96
N ASP A 101 2.13 10.96 -12.24
CA ASP A 101 2.79 9.67 -12.40
C ASP A 101 1.85 8.55 -12.03
N TYR A 102 2.07 7.38 -12.62
CA TYR A 102 1.20 6.22 -12.47
C TYR A 102 2.01 4.95 -12.24
N TYR A 103 1.54 4.15 -11.29
CA TYR A 103 1.99 2.80 -11.07
C TYR A 103 0.79 1.88 -10.83
N THR A 104 0.84 0.66 -11.33
CA THR A 104 -0.01 -0.43 -10.82
C THR A 104 0.72 -1.76 -10.91
N PHE A 105 0.47 -2.62 -9.92
CA PHE A 105 0.78 -4.04 -9.96
C PHE A 105 -0.54 -4.78 -10.20
N GLU A 106 -0.68 -5.42 -11.36
CA GLU A 106 -1.93 -6.06 -11.78
C GLU A 106 -1.83 -7.58 -11.64
N GLY A 107 -2.76 -8.20 -10.90
CA GLY A 107 -3.01 -9.65 -11.01
C GLY A 107 -3.75 -9.97 -12.32
N LEU A 108 -3.31 -11.01 -13.01
CA LEU A 108 -3.77 -11.44 -14.34
C LEU A 108 -4.42 -12.82 -14.36
N LEU A 109 -4.44 -13.52 -13.23
CA LEU A 109 -5.01 -14.86 -13.14
C LEU A 109 -6.50 -14.85 -13.54
N PRO A 110 -7.03 -15.92 -14.14
CA PRO A 110 -8.46 -16.01 -14.45
C PRO A 110 -9.35 -15.91 -13.21
N ASP A 111 -8.88 -16.45 -12.09
CA ASP A 111 -9.50 -16.46 -10.77
C ASP A 111 -8.42 -16.38 -9.68
N HIS A 112 -8.82 -16.30 -8.41
CA HIS A 112 -7.93 -16.38 -7.24
C HIS A 112 -6.77 -15.36 -7.18
N ASN A 113 -6.96 -14.17 -7.74
CA ASN A 113 -5.95 -13.11 -7.72
C ASN A 113 -5.65 -12.59 -6.31
N GLU A 114 -6.52 -12.84 -5.31
CA GLU A 114 -6.24 -12.51 -3.92
C GLU A 114 -4.95 -13.17 -3.39
N GLN A 115 -4.50 -14.26 -4.02
CA GLN A 115 -3.23 -14.91 -3.67
C GLN A 115 -2.01 -14.05 -4.02
N LEU A 116 -2.14 -13.13 -4.97
CA LEU A 116 -1.09 -12.19 -5.37
C LEU A 116 -1.06 -10.94 -4.49
N HIS A 117 -1.98 -10.80 -3.53
CA HIS A 117 -1.97 -9.70 -2.59
C HIS A 117 -0.74 -9.79 -1.67
N ILE A 118 -0.01 -8.68 -1.58
CA ILE A 118 1.04 -8.46 -0.60
C ILE A 118 0.72 -7.14 0.10
N THR A 119 0.56 -7.18 1.42
CA THR A 119 0.20 -6.01 2.22
C THR A 119 1.19 -4.87 2.02
N SER A 120 0.68 -3.64 2.05
CA SER A 120 1.45 -2.42 1.79
C SER A 120 2.68 -2.28 2.69
N THR A 121 2.68 -2.88 3.89
CA THR A 121 3.80 -2.80 4.84
C THR A 121 4.99 -3.67 4.46
N VAL A 122 4.82 -4.66 3.58
CA VAL A 122 5.92 -5.53 3.11
C VAL A 122 6.04 -5.57 1.58
N PHE A 123 5.15 -4.89 0.86
CA PHE A 123 5.26 -4.70 -0.59
C PHE A 123 6.58 -3.99 -0.93
N ASP A 124 7.40 -4.59 -1.79
CA ASP A 124 8.76 -4.15 -2.09
C ASP A 124 9.13 -4.33 -3.57
N GLU A 125 8.13 -4.24 -4.47
CA GLU A 125 8.39 -4.28 -5.91
C GLU A 125 9.35 -3.14 -6.33
N PRO A 126 10.50 -3.46 -6.99
CA PRO A 126 11.57 -2.50 -7.23
C PRO A 126 11.20 -1.26 -8.05
N THR A 127 10.26 -1.38 -8.99
CA THR A 127 9.86 -0.28 -9.86
C THR A 127 9.10 0.79 -9.06
N LEU A 128 8.14 0.40 -8.23
CA LEU A 128 7.45 1.35 -7.33
C LEU A 128 8.44 2.02 -6.37
N LEU A 129 9.32 1.24 -5.74
CA LEU A 129 10.36 1.77 -4.84
C LEU A 129 11.23 2.82 -5.53
N LYS A 130 11.54 2.63 -6.82
CA LYS A 130 12.31 3.62 -7.60
C LYS A 130 11.50 4.88 -7.88
N MET A 131 10.22 4.76 -8.21
CA MET A 131 9.35 5.91 -8.47
C MET A 131 9.14 6.78 -7.23
N LEU A 132 8.94 6.16 -6.07
CA LEU A 132 8.72 6.86 -4.80
C LEU A 132 9.89 7.77 -4.39
N LYS A 133 11.13 7.44 -4.80
CA LYS A 133 12.32 8.28 -4.54
C LYS A 133 12.29 9.65 -5.22
N HIS A 134 11.42 9.83 -6.21
CA HIS A 134 11.30 11.07 -6.99
C HIS A 134 9.92 11.72 -6.86
N THR A 135 9.11 11.21 -5.93
CA THR A 135 7.73 11.60 -5.68
C THR A 135 7.64 12.37 -4.36
N ASP A 136 6.94 13.49 -4.35
CA ASP A 136 6.67 14.31 -3.17
C ASP A 136 5.38 13.89 -2.47
N GLU A 137 4.37 13.43 -3.22
CA GLU A 137 3.06 12.99 -2.70
C GLU A 137 2.61 11.69 -3.38
N THR A 138 2.12 10.73 -2.60
CA THR A 138 1.63 9.45 -3.14
C THR A 138 0.19 9.20 -2.75
N ILE A 139 -0.67 8.93 -3.72
CA ILE A 139 -2.05 8.53 -3.50
C ILE A 139 -2.20 7.06 -3.92
N SER A 140 -2.43 6.16 -2.96
CA SER A 140 -2.70 4.75 -3.22
C SER A 140 -4.19 4.44 -3.23
N ILE A 141 -4.62 3.68 -4.24
CA ILE A 141 -6.00 3.22 -4.42
C ILE A 141 -6.07 1.73 -4.11
N HIS A 142 -6.90 1.39 -3.12
CA HIS A 142 -7.13 0.03 -2.63
C HIS A 142 -8.62 -0.33 -2.64
N GLY A 143 -8.89 -1.62 -2.55
CA GLY A 143 -10.19 -2.23 -2.39
C GLY A 143 -10.36 -2.79 -0.98
N TYR A 144 -11.51 -2.54 -0.39
CA TYR A 144 -11.92 -3.07 0.90
C TYR A 144 -13.12 -4.00 0.75
N ALA A 145 -13.23 -5.05 1.56
CA ALA A 145 -14.40 -5.92 1.56
C ALA A 145 -15.61 -5.18 2.17
N GLY A 146 -16.78 -5.26 1.51
CA GLY A 146 -17.99 -4.61 2.00
C GLY A 146 -18.98 -4.23 0.89
N GLU A 147 -20.27 -4.40 1.16
CA GLU A 147 -21.35 -4.20 0.19
C GLU A 147 -21.89 -2.77 0.16
N ASP A 148 -21.81 -2.05 1.28
CA ASP A 148 -22.21 -0.65 1.34
C ASP A 148 -21.17 0.22 0.61
N PRO A 149 -21.58 1.19 -0.22
CA PRO A 149 -20.67 2.02 -1.00
C PRO A 149 -19.99 3.07 -0.12
N ILE A 150 -18.94 2.64 0.57
CA ILE A 150 -18.14 3.43 1.50
C ILE A 150 -16.72 3.61 0.96
N VAL A 151 -16.15 4.78 1.22
CA VAL A 151 -14.73 5.07 1.04
C VAL A 151 -14.13 5.39 2.40
N TYR A 152 -12.93 4.87 2.65
CA TYR A 152 -12.11 5.31 3.78
C TYR A 152 -10.89 6.04 3.25
N VAL A 153 -10.58 7.20 3.85
CA VAL A 153 -9.44 8.03 3.47
C VAL A 153 -8.49 8.11 4.65
N GLY A 154 -7.30 7.56 4.47
CA GLY A 154 -6.23 7.51 5.46
C GLY A 154 -4.93 8.10 4.93
N GLY A 155 -3.82 7.79 5.60
CA GLY A 155 -2.49 8.26 5.24
C GLY A 155 -1.91 9.23 6.27
N LYS A 156 -0.61 9.51 6.13
CA LYS A 156 0.11 10.45 6.97
C LYS A 156 -0.09 11.90 6.55
N ASP A 157 -0.28 12.17 5.26
CA ASP A 157 -0.59 13.52 4.79
C ASP A 157 -2.03 13.92 5.15
N LYS A 158 -2.19 14.57 6.30
CA LYS A 158 -3.50 15.01 6.77
C LYS A 158 -4.05 16.17 5.94
N LYS A 159 -3.22 17.00 5.31
CA LYS A 159 -3.68 18.12 4.48
C LYS A 159 -4.34 17.56 3.23
N LEU A 160 -3.61 16.71 2.49
CA LEU A 160 -4.08 16.07 1.26
C LEU A 160 -5.26 15.14 1.53
N ALA A 161 -5.20 14.30 2.57
CA ALA A 161 -6.30 13.40 2.92
C ALA A 161 -7.60 14.17 3.24
N ASN A 162 -7.52 15.28 3.98
CA ASN A 162 -8.68 16.10 4.30
C ASN A 162 -9.25 16.80 3.07
N SER A 163 -8.40 17.24 2.14
CA SER A 163 -8.82 17.85 0.88
C SER A 163 -9.59 16.85 -0.01
N ILE A 164 -9.00 15.66 -0.22
CA ILE A 164 -9.65 14.58 -0.98
C ILE A 164 -10.97 14.14 -0.32
N ASN A 165 -10.99 13.98 1.01
CA ASN A 165 -12.20 13.64 1.75
C ASN A 165 -13.32 14.67 1.53
N ARG A 166 -13.00 15.97 1.61
CA ARG A 166 -13.96 17.05 1.37
C ARG A 166 -14.51 17.01 -0.05
N SER A 167 -13.62 16.95 -1.04
CA SER A 167 -14.03 16.89 -2.45
C SER A 167 -14.94 15.69 -2.74
N LEU A 168 -14.60 14.50 -2.23
CA LEU A 168 -15.45 13.32 -2.37
C LEU A 168 -16.83 13.49 -1.71
N LYS A 169 -16.88 14.04 -0.49
CA LYS A 169 -18.16 14.35 0.20
C LYS A 169 -19.02 15.34 -0.59
N ASP A 170 -18.41 16.39 -1.13
CA ASP A 170 -19.12 17.40 -1.93
C ASP A 170 -19.67 16.80 -3.24
N LYS A 171 -19.04 15.73 -3.75
CA LYS A 171 -19.57 14.92 -4.86
C LYS A 171 -20.53 13.82 -4.40
N GLY A 172 -20.92 13.79 -3.13
CA GLY A 172 -21.95 12.89 -2.60
C GLY A 172 -21.48 11.45 -2.36
N PHE A 173 -20.18 11.21 -2.21
CA PHE A 173 -19.66 9.91 -1.80
C PHE A 173 -19.71 9.77 -0.28
N THR A 174 -20.05 8.57 0.20
CA THR A 174 -20.09 8.26 1.63
C THR A 174 -18.68 7.97 2.13
N ILE A 175 -18.13 8.91 2.89
CA ILE A 175 -16.82 8.74 3.55
C ILE A 175 -17.04 8.37 5.01
N GLN A 176 -16.35 7.33 5.47
CA GLN A 176 -16.31 6.94 6.88
C GLN A 176 -14.88 6.98 7.42
N LYS A 177 -14.77 6.90 8.75
CA LYS A 177 -13.47 6.76 9.42
C LYS A 177 -12.87 5.40 9.06
N SER A 178 -11.59 5.37 8.68
CA SER A 178 -10.88 4.13 8.42
C SER A 178 -10.98 3.16 9.61
N PRO A 179 -11.31 1.88 9.37
CA PRO A 179 -11.18 0.83 10.37
C PRO A 179 -9.76 0.76 10.93
N LYS A 180 -9.64 0.20 12.14
CA LYS A 180 -8.34 -0.01 12.76
C LYS A 180 -7.51 -0.99 11.91
N GLY A 181 -6.27 -0.62 11.60
CA GLY A 181 -5.33 -1.41 10.80
C GLY A 181 -5.23 -0.96 9.34
N VAL A 182 -6.16 -0.15 8.83
CA VAL A 182 -6.16 0.35 7.43
C VAL A 182 -6.11 1.88 7.36
N GLU A 183 -5.67 2.55 8.42
CA GLU A 183 -5.51 4.01 8.46
C GLU A 183 -4.31 4.50 7.62
N ALA A 184 -3.45 3.59 7.16
CA ALA A 184 -2.26 3.86 6.35
C ALA A 184 -1.25 4.85 7.00
N THR A 185 -1.14 4.84 8.33
CA THR A 185 -0.24 5.73 9.08
C THR A 185 1.09 5.09 9.49
N SER A 186 1.30 3.81 9.18
CA SER A 186 2.56 3.11 9.50
C SER A 186 3.70 3.61 8.62
N ASP A 187 4.90 3.77 9.20
CA ASP A 187 6.16 4.06 8.49
C ASP A 187 6.51 2.96 7.48
N GLU A 188 6.11 1.72 7.76
CA GLU A 188 6.40 0.56 6.92
C GLU A 188 5.48 0.49 5.69
N ASN A 189 4.35 1.20 5.70
CA ASN A 189 3.48 1.25 4.52
C ASN A 189 4.27 1.87 3.36
N ILE A 190 4.29 1.19 2.21
CA ILE A 190 5.06 1.56 1.02
C ILE A 190 4.91 3.04 0.63
N ILE A 191 3.73 3.64 0.81
CA ILE A 191 3.50 5.06 0.48
C ILE A 191 4.14 6.05 1.47
N ASN A 192 4.60 5.59 2.63
CA ASN A 192 5.20 6.40 3.69
C ASN A 192 6.70 6.15 3.89
N ARG A 193 7.31 5.17 3.19
CA ARG A 193 8.71 4.76 3.44
C ARG A 193 9.77 5.80 3.03
N HIS A 194 9.42 6.70 2.12
CA HIS A 194 10.33 7.73 1.61
C HIS A 194 10.02 9.13 2.15
N ASN A 195 8.74 9.45 2.27
CA ASN A 195 8.24 10.69 2.87
C ASN A 195 6.93 10.39 3.60
N ASP A 196 6.55 11.26 4.53
CA ASP A 196 5.30 11.13 5.29
C ASP A 196 4.08 11.71 4.56
N ASN A 197 4.14 11.72 3.22
CA ASN A 197 3.19 12.42 2.36
C ASN A 197 2.25 11.46 1.60
N GLY A 198 2.04 10.26 2.15
CA GLY A 198 1.16 9.25 1.59
C GLY A 198 -0.30 9.46 2.01
N VAL A 199 -1.22 9.28 1.04
CA VAL A 199 -2.67 9.16 1.24
C VAL A 199 -3.17 7.83 0.68
N GLN A 200 -4.05 7.16 1.41
CA GLN A 200 -4.63 5.88 1.01
C GLN A 200 -6.15 6.01 0.91
N LEU A 201 -6.71 5.56 -0.20
CA LEU A 201 -8.15 5.42 -0.41
C LEU A 201 -8.49 3.93 -0.42
N GLU A 202 -9.29 3.51 0.55
CA GLU A 202 -9.86 2.17 0.62
C GLU A 202 -11.30 2.21 0.13
N LEU A 203 -11.60 1.52 -0.96
CA LEU A 203 -12.92 1.52 -1.59
C LEU A 203 -13.59 0.16 -1.40
N THR A 204 -14.72 0.15 -0.69
CA THR A 204 -15.55 -1.04 -0.54
C THR A 204 -15.90 -1.69 -1.89
N THR A 205 -16.20 -2.99 -1.87
CA THR A 205 -16.64 -3.73 -3.06
C THR A 205 -17.89 -3.09 -3.67
N GLY A 206 -18.85 -2.70 -2.83
CA GLY A 206 -20.03 -1.94 -3.24
C GLY A 206 -19.69 -0.63 -3.95
N GLN A 207 -18.74 0.15 -3.41
CA GLN A 207 -18.30 1.40 -4.04
C GLN A 207 -17.61 1.17 -5.39
N ARG A 208 -16.70 0.18 -5.48
CA ARG A 208 -16.01 -0.15 -6.74
C ARG A 208 -17.00 -0.68 -7.79
N ALA A 209 -17.96 -1.49 -7.39
CA ALA A 209 -18.97 -2.03 -8.30
C ALA A 209 -19.80 -0.91 -8.97
N LEU A 210 -20.12 0.18 -8.25
CA LEU A 210 -20.83 1.34 -8.83
C LEU A 210 -20.09 2.02 -9.98
N PHE A 211 -18.79 1.76 -10.16
CA PHE A 211 -18.01 2.32 -11.26
C PHE A 211 -18.26 1.65 -12.61
N PHE A 212 -18.89 0.47 -12.62
CA PHE A 212 -19.06 -0.33 -13.82
C PHE A 212 -20.54 -0.67 -14.06
N LYS A 213 -20.93 -0.82 -15.33
CA LYS A 213 -22.30 -1.18 -15.72
C LYS A 213 -22.72 -2.47 -15.01
N ASN A 214 -24.01 -2.52 -14.64
CA ASN A 214 -24.62 -3.65 -13.94
C ASN A 214 -23.95 -4.01 -12.61
N LYS A 215 -23.15 -3.10 -12.03
CA LYS A 215 -22.36 -3.33 -10.82
C LYS A 215 -21.41 -4.55 -10.94
N ASN A 216 -20.93 -4.81 -12.15
CA ASN A 216 -20.09 -5.98 -12.43
C ASN A 216 -18.60 -5.62 -12.41
N LEU A 217 -17.84 -6.35 -11.60
CA LEU A 217 -16.40 -6.18 -11.40
C LEU A 217 -15.54 -7.18 -12.19
N ASP A 218 -16.13 -8.01 -13.06
CA ASP A 218 -15.34 -8.93 -13.87
C ASP A 218 -14.36 -8.19 -14.80
N GLN A 219 -13.28 -8.87 -15.17
CA GLN A 219 -12.20 -8.29 -15.98
C GLN A 219 -12.70 -7.81 -17.35
N LYS A 220 -13.64 -8.53 -17.98
CA LYS A 220 -14.17 -8.19 -19.30
C LYS A 220 -14.90 -6.85 -19.28
N THR A 221 -15.73 -6.64 -18.26
CA THR A 221 -16.49 -5.42 -18.04
C THR A 221 -15.55 -4.25 -17.80
N ARG A 222 -14.55 -4.41 -16.92
CA ARG A 222 -13.64 -3.31 -16.53
C ARG A 222 -12.59 -2.97 -17.59
N SER A 223 -12.28 -3.90 -18.50
CA SER A 223 -11.33 -3.67 -19.59
C SER A 223 -11.90 -2.77 -20.70
N ASP A 224 -13.22 -2.63 -20.78
CA ASP A 224 -13.91 -1.79 -21.76
C ASP A 224 -14.46 -0.50 -21.11
N SER A 225 -13.94 0.65 -21.55
CA SER A 225 -14.33 1.96 -21.02
C SER A 225 -15.79 2.33 -21.27
N ASP A 226 -16.46 1.69 -22.23
CA ASP A 226 -17.89 1.91 -22.48
C ASP A 226 -18.75 1.38 -21.33
N ASN A 227 -18.19 0.54 -20.46
CA ASN A 227 -18.86 0.06 -19.25
C ASN A 227 -18.63 0.96 -18.04
N TYR A 228 -17.86 2.05 -18.15
CA TYR A 228 -17.59 2.93 -17.02
C TYR A 228 -18.79 3.85 -16.78
N THR A 229 -19.24 3.94 -15.53
CA THR A 229 -20.42 4.73 -15.17
C THR A 229 -20.08 6.20 -14.98
N LYS A 230 -21.11 7.06 -14.92
CA LYS A 230 -20.95 8.46 -14.50
C LYS A 230 -20.31 8.56 -13.11
N THR A 231 -20.60 7.61 -12.22
CA THR A 231 -20.03 7.55 -10.87
C THR A 231 -18.51 7.36 -10.90
N PHE A 232 -17.98 6.49 -11.77
CA PHE A 232 -16.54 6.33 -11.96
C PHE A 232 -15.85 7.65 -12.33
N TYR A 233 -16.36 8.32 -13.35
CA TYR A 233 -15.78 9.58 -13.82
C TYR A 233 -15.92 10.71 -12.79
N LYS A 234 -17.05 10.74 -12.06
CA LYS A 234 -17.28 11.68 -10.95
C LYS A 234 -16.30 11.45 -9.81
N PHE A 235 -16.04 10.20 -9.45
CA PHE A 235 -15.10 9.83 -8.40
C PHE A 235 -13.68 10.25 -8.77
N ALA A 236 -13.20 9.84 -9.96
CA ALA A 236 -11.85 10.18 -10.40
C ALA A 236 -11.62 11.70 -10.41
N ARG A 237 -12.61 12.47 -10.90
CA ARG A 237 -12.56 13.94 -10.89
C ARG A 237 -12.53 14.50 -9.47
N ALA A 238 -13.32 13.95 -8.55
CA ALA A 238 -13.32 14.40 -7.16
C ALA A 238 -11.92 14.22 -6.52
N VAL A 239 -11.26 13.09 -6.77
CA VAL A 239 -9.89 12.88 -6.27
C VAL A 239 -8.91 13.88 -6.86
N ASP A 240 -8.94 14.11 -8.18
CA ASP A 240 -8.09 15.10 -8.85
C ASP A 240 -8.36 16.55 -8.35
N GLU A 241 -9.61 16.93 -8.15
CA GLU A 241 -9.99 18.22 -7.54
C GLU A 241 -9.41 18.32 -6.11
N GLY A 242 -9.55 17.27 -5.29
CA GLY A 242 -9.01 17.24 -3.93
C GLY A 242 -7.47 17.31 -3.88
N ILE A 243 -6.78 16.67 -4.83
CA ILE A 243 -5.33 16.77 -4.96
C ILE A 243 -4.93 18.22 -5.29
N LYS A 244 -5.59 18.85 -6.27
CA LYS A 244 -5.32 20.23 -6.69
C LYS A 244 -5.58 21.25 -5.58
N ASP A 245 -6.66 21.09 -4.83
CA ASP A 245 -7.01 21.98 -3.72
C ASP A 245 -6.03 21.88 -2.54
N ALA A 246 -5.25 20.79 -2.47
CA ALA A 246 -4.23 20.59 -1.45
C ALA A 246 -2.86 21.18 -1.83
N GLN A 247 -2.63 21.58 -3.08
CA GLN A 247 -1.39 22.21 -3.54
C GLN A 247 -1.35 23.67 -3.07
#